data_AF-A0A7K2P2W2-F1
#
_entry.id   AF-A0A7K2P2W2-F1
#
_cell.length_a   1.000
_cell.length_b   1.000
_cell.length_c   1.000
_cell.angle_alpha   90.00
_cell.angle_beta   90.00
_cell.angle_gamma   90.00
#
_symmetry.space_group_name_H-M   'P 1'
#
loop_
_entity.id
_entity.type
_entity.pdbx_description
1 polymer ?
#
loop_
_entity_poly.entity_id
_entity_poly.type
_entity_poly.pdbx_seq_one_letter_code
_entity_poly.pdbx_strand_id
1 'polypeptide(L)'
;MLVVVDAANVVGSVPDGWWRDRRGAAERLRDRLAADGVPGRAGPVDIVLVVEGAARGVESVPGVRVESAPGSGDDHMVDLVARAADDRPVLVVTADRELRRRVTGLGA
;
A
#
# COMPACT_ATOMS: atom_id res chain seq x y z
N MET A 1 -4.43 12.56 -6.65
CA MET A 1 -4.52 11.12 -6.99
C MET A 1 -4.16 10.34 -5.73
N LEU A 2 -4.84 9.22 -5.51
CA LEU A 2 -4.57 8.30 -4.42
C LEU A 2 -3.62 7.19 -4.90
N VAL A 3 -2.58 6.89 -4.13
CA VAL A 3 -1.71 5.73 -4.35
C VAL A 3 -1.91 4.76 -3.19
N VAL A 4 -2.35 3.54 -3.49
CA VAL A 4 -2.55 2.48 -2.52
C VAL A 4 -1.46 1.43 -2.71
N VAL A 5 -0.65 1.20 -1.70
CA VAL A 5 0.52 0.33 -1.74
C VAL A 5 0.28 -0.90 -0.87
N ASP A 6 0.41 -2.07 -1.48
CA ASP A 6 0.42 -3.35 -0.78
C ASP A 6 1.80 -3.56 -0.11
N ALA A 7 1.86 -3.35 1.21
CA ALA A 7 3.12 -3.42 1.93
C ALA A 7 3.73 -4.82 1.87
N ALA A 8 2.91 -5.87 1.99
CA ALA A 8 3.39 -7.25 2.03
C ALA A 8 4.01 -7.65 0.69
N ASN A 9 3.37 -7.27 -0.42
CA ASN A 9 3.89 -7.51 -1.75
C ASN A 9 5.18 -6.72 -2.04
N VAL A 10 5.20 -5.43 -1.71
CA VAL A 10 6.38 -4.59 -1.98
C VAL A 10 7.56 -5.01 -1.12
N VAL A 11 7.38 -5.22 0.17
CA VAL A 11 8.44 -5.74 1.06
C VAL A 11 8.90 -7.13 0.59
N GLY A 12 7.97 -7.99 0.19
CA GLY A 12 8.25 -9.34 -0.29
C GLY A 12 9.06 -9.40 -1.60
N SER A 13 9.15 -8.30 -2.35
CA SER A 13 9.87 -8.23 -3.63
C SER A 13 11.40 -8.21 -3.48
N VAL A 14 11.92 -7.93 -2.29
CA VAL A 14 13.36 -7.84 -2.02
C VAL A 14 13.75 -8.89 -0.96
N PRO A 15 14.74 -9.76 -1.22
CA PRO A 15 15.16 -10.78 -0.25
C PRO A 15 16.11 -10.20 0.83
N ASP A 16 15.65 -9.19 1.56
CA ASP A 16 16.43 -8.44 2.56
C ASP A 16 16.34 -8.99 4.00
N GLY A 17 15.65 -10.11 4.20
CA GLY A 17 15.42 -10.68 5.53
C GLY A 17 14.11 -10.27 6.20
N TRP A 18 13.21 -9.55 5.50
CA TRP A 18 11.92 -9.06 6.02
C TRP A 18 11.08 -10.07 6.81
N TRP A 19 11.19 -11.37 6.51
CA TRP A 19 10.42 -12.41 7.19
C TRP A 19 10.73 -12.51 8.69
N ARG A 20 11.90 -12.05 9.12
CA ARG A 20 12.30 -12.02 10.54
C ARG A 20 11.66 -10.87 11.31
N ASP A 21 11.34 -9.78 10.63
CA ASP A 21 10.76 -8.57 11.20
C ASP A 21 9.87 -7.87 10.17
N ARG A 22 8.62 -8.36 10.08
CA ARG A 22 7.65 -7.86 9.10
C ARG A 22 7.24 -6.42 9.40
N ARG A 23 7.08 -6.07 10.68
CA ARG A 23 6.70 -4.72 11.12
C ARG A 23 7.80 -3.73 10.76
N GLY A 24 9.05 -3.99 11.15
CA GLY A 24 10.14 -3.08 10.83
C GLY A 24 10.39 -2.97 9.33
N ALA A 25 10.15 -4.03 8.55
CA ALA A 25 10.22 -3.95 7.09
C ALA A 25 9.15 -3.02 6.50
N ALA A 26 7.92 -3.07 7.00
CA ALA A 26 6.85 -2.15 6.62
C ALA A 26 7.13 -0.70 7.07
N GLU A 27 7.69 -0.49 8.27
CA GLU A 27 8.13 0.84 8.74
C GLU A 27 9.19 1.43 7.82
N ARG A 28 10.21 0.65 7.44
CA ARG A 28 11.25 1.08 6.48
C ARG A 28 10.68 1.41 5.09
N LEU A 29 9.64 0.71 4.65
CA LEU A 29 8.94 1.04 3.41
C LEU A 29 8.17 2.37 3.55
N ARG A 30 7.38 2.52 4.62
CA ARG A 30 6.65 3.76 4.94
C ARG A 30 7.57 4.97 4.95
N ASP A 31 8.71 4.86 5.64
CA ASP A 31 9.62 5.99 5.83
C ASP A 31 10.29 6.41 4.51
N ARG A 32 10.62 5.45 3.63
CA ARG A 32 11.09 5.75 2.28
C ARG A 32 10.03 6.42 1.43
N LEU A 33 8.78 5.95 1.47
CA LEU A 33 7.68 6.60 0.77
C LEU A 33 7.42 8.02 1.27
N ALA A 34 7.57 8.27 2.58
CA ALA A 34 7.41 9.59 3.16
C ALA A 34 8.55 10.54 2.78
N ALA A 35 9.79 10.05 2.71
CA ALA A 35 10.96 10.84 2.36
C ALA A 35 11.07 11.13 0.86
N ASP A 36 10.86 10.10 0.02
CA ASP A 36 11.18 10.14 -1.40
C ASP A 36 9.93 10.24 -2.29
N GLY A 37 8.74 10.03 -1.73
CA GLY A 37 7.49 9.92 -2.48
C GLY A 37 7.38 8.62 -3.27
N VAL A 38 6.50 8.62 -4.28
CA VAL A 38 6.29 7.47 -5.17
C VAL A 38 7.16 7.63 -6.43
N PRO A 39 8.08 6.70 -6.72
CA PRO A 39 8.95 6.79 -7.89
C PRO A 39 8.17 6.97 -9.20
N GLY A 40 8.65 7.86 -10.07
CA GLY A 40 8.02 8.15 -11.37
C GLY A 40 6.73 8.97 -11.28
N ARG A 41 6.32 9.41 -10.08
CA ARG A 41 5.13 10.26 -9.91
C ARG A 41 5.53 11.66 -9.48
N ALA A 42 5.35 12.62 -10.39
CA ALA A 42 5.50 14.03 -10.10
C ALA A 42 4.21 14.63 -9.51
N GLY A 43 4.36 15.51 -8.52
CA GLY A 43 3.27 16.25 -7.88
C GLY A 43 2.74 15.63 -6.58
N PRO A 44 1.85 16.33 -5.86
CA PRO A 44 1.31 15.84 -4.59
C PRO A 44 0.43 14.61 -4.82
N VAL A 45 0.76 13.52 -4.11
CA VAL A 45 -0.01 12.29 -4.06
C VAL A 45 -0.38 11.96 -2.63
N ASP A 46 -1.58 11.43 -2.44
CA ASP A 46 -1.97 10.86 -1.15
C ASP A 46 -1.60 9.39 -1.14
N ILE A 47 -0.73 9.00 -0.21
CA ILE A 47 -0.21 7.63 -0.12
C ILE A 47 -0.91 6.88 1.01
N VAL A 48 -1.37 5.68 0.69
CA VAL A 48 -1.90 4.70 1.65
C VAL A 48 -1.05 3.46 1.59
N LEU A 49 -0.42 3.12 2.70
CA LEU A 49 0.28 1.86 2.86
C LEU A 49 -0.64 0.88 3.59
N VAL A 50 -1.04 -0.20 2.93
CA VAL A 50 -1.88 -1.23 3.55
C VAL A 50 -0.97 -2.30 4.15
N VAL A 51 -1.15 -2.55 5.44
CA VAL A 51 -0.41 -3.56 6.21
C VAL A 51 -1.36 -4.63 6.73
N GLU A 52 -0.86 -5.85 6.89
CA GLU A 52 -1.63 -6.98 7.39
C GLU A 52 -0.80 -7.88 8.32
N GLY A 53 -1.48 -8.79 9.03
CA GLY A 53 -0.85 -9.80 9.88
C GLY A 53 0.17 -9.22 10.87
N ALA A 54 1.39 -9.75 10.87
CA ALA A 54 2.46 -9.35 11.79
C ALA A 54 3.04 -7.95 11.54
N ALA A 55 2.63 -7.27 10.46
CA ALA A 55 2.96 -5.87 10.22
C ALA A 55 1.85 -4.90 10.72
N ARG A 56 0.79 -5.40 11.36
CA ARG A 56 -0.20 -4.51 12.02
C ARG A 56 0.47 -3.72 13.15
N GLY A 57 -0.04 -2.50 13.39
CA GLY A 57 0.50 -1.58 14.39
C GLY A 57 1.64 -0.69 13.88
N VAL A 58 1.93 -0.71 12.58
CA VAL A 58 2.72 0.33 11.92
C VAL A 58 1.89 1.61 11.92
N GLU A 59 2.43 2.67 12.51
CA GLU A 59 1.76 3.96 12.62
C GLU A 59 1.90 4.80 11.35
N SER A 60 0.95 5.70 11.13
CA SER A 60 1.03 6.69 10.05
C SER A 60 2.10 7.75 10.35
N VAL A 61 2.63 8.38 9.30
CA VAL A 61 3.55 9.52 9.39
C VAL A 61 3.12 10.62 8.42
N PRO A 62 3.58 11.87 8.59
CA PRO A 62 3.33 12.91 7.59
C PRO A 62 3.73 12.44 6.18
N GLY A 63 2.81 12.55 5.22
CA GLY A 63 3.00 12.10 3.84
C GLY A 63 2.57 10.66 3.54
N VAL A 64 2.40 9.79 4.55
CA VAL A 64 1.97 8.40 4.34
C VAL A 64 0.97 7.96 5.42
N ARG A 65 -0.27 7.75 5.00
CA ARG A 65 -1.29 7.10 5.83
C ARG A 65 -1.07 5.59 5.79
N VAL A 66 -1.16 4.94 6.95
CA VAL A 66 -1.08 3.49 7.09
C VAL A 66 -2.45 2.95 7.47
N GLU A 67 -2.91 1.92 6.79
CA GLU A 67 -4.14 1.21 7.15
C GLU A 67 -3.85 -0.26 7.43
N SER A 68 -4.28 -0.72 8.61
CA SER A 68 -4.20 -2.13 8.98
C SER A 68 -5.43 -2.87 8.48
N ALA A 69 -5.25 -3.76 7.51
CA ALA A 69 -6.32 -4.62 7.03
C ALA A 69 -6.77 -5.55 8.18
N PRO A 70 -8.06 -5.56 8.57
CA PRO A 70 -8.56 -6.37 9.69
C PRO A 70 -8.61 -7.87 9.36
N GLY A 71 -8.68 -8.21 8.08
CA GLY A 71 -8.57 -9.56 7.53
C GLY A 71 -7.46 -9.63 6.49
N SER A 72 -7.84 -9.99 5.26
CA SER A 72 -6.97 -10.00 4.08
C SER A 72 -6.60 -8.59 3.62
N GLY A 73 -5.33 -8.38 3.28
CA GLY A 73 -4.87 -7.17 2.59
C GLY A 73 -5.62 -6.93 1.28
N ASP A 74 -5.81 -7.96 0.46
CA ASP A 74 -6.46 -7.83 -0.86
C ASP A 74 -7.88 -7.30 -0.77
N ASP A 75 -8.68 -7.81 0.17
CA ASP A 75 -10.06 -7.37 0.32
C ASP A 75 -10.12 -5.93 0.83
N HIS A 76 -9.21 -5.55 1.73
CA HIS A 76 -9.07 -4.18 2.19
C HIS A 76 -8.64 -3.22 1.07
N MET A 77 -7.74 -3.66 0.19
CA MET A 77 -7.31 -2.91 -0.99
C MET A 77 -8.47 -2.67 -1.96
N VAL A 78 -9.28 -3.70 -2.23
CA VAL A 78 -10.47 -3.60 -3.08
C VAL A 78 -11.49 -2.62 -2.48
N ASP A 79 -11.75 -2.72 -1.18
CA ASP A 79 -12.67 -1.80 -0.48
C ASP A 79 -12.18 -0.35 -0.53
N LEU A 80 -10.87 -0.12 -0.37
CA LEU A 80 -10.28 1.22 -0.47
C LEU A 80 -10.42 1.80 -1.87
N VAL A 81 -10.15 1.00 -2.91
CA VAL A 81 -10.30 1.41 -4.30
C VAL A 81 -11.76 1.74 -4.59
N ALA A 82 -12.70 0.87 -4.22
CA ALA A 82 -14.13 1.06 -4.45
C ALA A 82 -14.64 2.37 -3.83
N ARG A 83 -14.16 2.75 -2.65
CA ARG A 83 -14.55 4.00 -1.97
C ARG A 83 -13.96 5.25 -2.60
N ALA A 84 -12.83 5.14 -3.30
CA ALA A 84 -12.08 6.29 -3.80
C ALA A 84 -12.24 6.52 -5.31
N ALA A 85 -12.61 5.48 -6.07
CA ALA A 85 -12.61 5.50 -7.54
C ALA A 85 -13.55 6.55 -8.14
N ASP A 86 -14.69 6.83 -7.49
CA ASP A 86 -15.66 7.83 -7.97
C ASP A 86 -15.21 9.28 -7.72
N ASP A 87 -14.33 9.51 -6.73
CA ASP A 87 -13.92 10.86 -6.32
C ASP A 87 -12.61 11.31 -6.97
N ARG A 88 -11.72 10.38 -7.29
CA ARG A 88 -10.36 10.69 -7.73
C ARG A 88 -9.66 9.52 -8.42
N PRO A 89 -8.65 9.78 -9.27
CA PRO A 89 -7.80 8.72 -9.81
C PRO A 89 -7.09 7.95 -8.69
N VAL A 90 -7.07 6.62 -8.81
CA VAL A 90 -6.41 5.68 -7.91
C VAL A 90 -5.32 4.92 -8.66
N LEU A 91 -4.16 4.72 -8.03
CA LEU A 91 -3.12 3.81 -8.50
C LEU A 91 -2.89 2.76 -7.42
N VAL A 92 -2.93 1.48 -7.80
CA VAL A 92 -2.60 0.36 -6.92
C VAL A 92 -1.20 -0.16 -7.24
N VAL A 93 -0.35 -0.28 -6.21
CA VAL A 93 0.99 -0.85 -6.30
C VAL A 93 0.98 -2.25 -5.68
N THR A 94 0.94 -3.27 -6.55
CA THR A 94 1.03 -4.69 -6.19
C THR A 94 1.53 -5.50 -7.40
N ALA A 95 2.15 -6.65 -7.15
CA ALA A 95 2.47 -7.67 -8.15
C ALA A 95 1.45 -8.81 -8.19
N ASP A 96 0.44 -8.81 -7.32
CA ASP A 96 -0.62 -9.81 -7.34
C ASP A 96 -1.55 -9.62 -8.55
N ARG A 97 -1.65 -10.67 -9.38
CA ARG A 97 -2.41 -10.62 -10.64
C ARG A 97 -3.91 -10.65 -10.41
N GLU A 98 -4.36 -11.34 -9.39
CA GLU A 98 -5.79 -11.45 -9.08
C GLU A 98 -6.27 -10.15 -8.45
N LEU A 99 -5.53 -9.59 -7.49
CA LEU A 99 -5.83 -8.26 -6.96
C LEU A 99 -5.84 -7.21 -8.07
N ARG A 100 -4.84 -7.21 -8.96
CA ARG A 100 -4.80 -6.30 -10.12
C ARG A 100 -6.07 -6.40 -10.95
N ARG A 101 -6.52 -7.63 -11.27
CA ARG A 101 -7.75 -7.85 -12.04
C ARG A 101 -8.97 -7.26 -11.33
N ARG A 102 -9.09 -7.49 -10.02
CA ARG A 102 -10.21 -7.00 -9.19
C ARG A 102 -10.26 -5.47 -9.16
N VAL A 103 -9.13 -4.81 -8.88
CA VAL A 103 -9.09 -3.33 -8.75
C VAL A 103 -9.20 -2.60 -10.09
N THR A 104 -8.68 -3.20 -11.17
CA THR A 104 -8.88 -2.65 -12.54
C THR A 104 -10.37 -2.62 -12.90
N GLY A 105 -11.13 -3.64 -12.47
CA GLY A 105 -12.59 -3.67 -12.64
C GLY A 105 -13.33 -2.57 -11.89
N LEU A 106 -12.67 -1.89 -10.95
CA LEU A 106 -13.19 -0.77 -10.18
C LEU A 106 -12.65 0.59 -10.65
N GLY A 107 -11.85 0.63 -11.73
CA GLY A 107 -11.32 1.89 -12.29
C GLY A 107 -9.97 2.35 -11.76
N ALA A 108 -9.24 1.48 -11.04
CA ALA A 108 -7.83 1.70 -10.67
C ALA A 108 -6.84 1.29 -11.78
#